data_AF-A0A844EML9-F1
#
_entry.id   AF-A0A844EML9-F1
#
_cell.length_a   1.000
_cell.length_b   1.000
_cell.length_c   1.000
_cell.angle_alpha   90.00
_cell.angle_beta   90.00
_cell.angle_gamma   90.00
#
_symmetry.space_group_name_H-M   'P 1'
#
loop_
_entity.id
_entity.type
_entity.pdbx_description
1 polymer ?
#
loop_
_entity_poly.entity_id
_entity_poly.type
_entity_poly.pdbx_seq_one_letter_code
_entity_poly.pdbx_strand_id
1 'polypeptide(L)'
;QPNVTTDLWQYTSKGRLSGISGNVDLSKVVDSSTVNSWLKTTSADVAKPTYFTSLPSDKQVTTSKNIYEYQDVNFKSRVSKITAGKSLSVKSITRSNGGAYRFQLTNGNYITANKAYVTD
;
A
#
# COMPACT_ATOMS: atom_id res chain seq x y z
N GLN A 1 -30.55 -3.95 -27.29
CA GLN A 1 -29.49 -2.99 -26.93
C GLN A 1 -30.00 -1.60 -27.26
N PRO A 2 -29.63 -0.55 -26.51
CA PRO A 2 -30.01 0.82 -26.83
C PRO A 2 -29.55 1.20 -28.25
N ASN A 3 -30.33 2.04 -28.94
CA ASN A 3 -29.96 2.60 -30.24
C ASN A 3 -29.19 3.92 -30.09
N VAL A 4 -28.38 4.01 -29.04
CA VAL A 4 -27.51 5.14 -28.70
C VAL A 4 -26.19 4.58 -28.23
N THR A 5 -25.12 5.36 -28.32
CA THR A 5 -23.82 5.00 -27.75
C THR A 5 -23.98 4.68 -26.26
N THR A 6 -23.45 3.54 -25.81
CA THR A 6 -23.62 3.05 -24.44
C THR A 6 -22.50 2.09 -24.09
N ASP A 7 -21.90 2.24 -22.92
CA ASP A 7 -20.81 1.38 -22.44
C ASP A 7 -21.33 0.22 -21.57
N LEU A 8 -22.39 0.47 -20.79
CA LEU A 8 -23.07 -0.50 -19.93
C LEU A 8 -24.59 -0.38 -20.10
N TRP A 9 -25.28 -1.48 -20.38
CA TRP A 9 -26.71 -1.49 -20.61
C TRP A 9 -27.46 -2.31 -19.55
N GLN A 10 -28.26 -1.64 -18.72
CA GLN A 10 -29.28 -2.28 -17.90
C GLN A 10 -30.47 -2.67 -18.77
N TYR A 11 -30.68 -3.96 -18.99
CA TYR A 11 -31.65 -4.46 -19.96
C TYR A 11 -32.96 -4.95 -19.34
N THR A 12 -33.00 -5.14 -18.03
CA THR A 12 -34.23 -5.49 -17.30
C THR A 12 -34.12 -5.10 -15.83
N SER A 13 -35.25 -4.72 -15.24
CA SER A 13 -35.45 -4.53 -13.79
C SER A 13 -36.24 -5.65 -13.13
N LYS A 14 -36.48 -6.75 -13.87
CA LYS A 14 -37.27 -7.90 -13.43
C LYS A 14 -36.50 -9.22 -13.57
N GLY A 15 -35.18 -9.15 -13.56
CA GLY A 15 -34.32 -10.33 -13.59
C GLY A 15 -34.46 -11.15 -12.31
N ARG A 16 -34.00 -12.41 -12.38
CA ARG A 16 -33.87 -13.29 -11.21
C ARG A 16 -32.42 -13.75 -11.13
N LEU A 17 -31.79 -13.58 -9.98
CA LEU A 17 -30.44 -14.06 -9.71
C LEU A 17 -30.48 -14.95 -8.48
N SER A 18 -29.97 -16.19 -8.61
CA SER A 18 -29.92 -17.12 -7.48
C SER A 18 -29.17 -16.48 -6.30
N GLY A 19 -29.73 -16.58 -5.10
CA GLY A 19 -29.20 -15.93 -3.90
C GLY A 19 -29.69 -14.50 -3.65
N ILE A 20 -30.43 -13.88 -4.58
CA ILE A 20 -31.07 -12.56 -4.38
C ILE A 20 -32.60 -12.73 -4.46
N SER A 21 -33.28 -12.29 -3.41
CA SER A 21 -34.74 -12.32 -3.35
C SER A 21 -35.34 -11.11 -4.06
N GLY A 22 -36.45 -11.33 -4.78
CA GLY A 22 -37.15 -10.29 -5.52
C GLY A 22 -36.61 -10.06 -6.93
N ASN A 23 -37.06 -8.96 -7.54
CA ASN A 23 -36.62 -8.56 -8.86
C ASN A 23 -35.22 -7.93 -8.80
N VAL A 24 -34.38 -8.27 -9.76
CA VAL A 24 -33.00 -7.77 -9.87
C VAL A 24 -32.81 -7.02 -11.18
N ASP A 25 -32.07 -5.91 -11.07
CA ASP A 25 -31.56 -5.17 -12.21
C ASP A 25 -30.41 -5.94 -12.88
N LEU A 26 -30.59 -6.36 -14.13
CA LEU A 26 -29.54 -7.05 -14.89
C LEU A 26 -28.95 -6.12 -15.94
N SER A 27 -27.62 -6.07 -15.96
CA SER A 27 -26.83 -5.25 -16.87
C SER A 27 -25.88 -6.10 -17.72
N LYS A 28 -25.57 -5.62 -18.92
CA LYS A 28 -24.60 -6.21 -19.84
C LYS A 28 -23.57 -5.17 -20.24
N VAL A 29 -22.29 -5.54 -20.18
CA VAL A 29 -21.18 -4.73 -20.71
C VAL A 29 -21.30 -4.68 -22.24
N VAL A 30 -21.27 -3.47 -22.79
CA VAL A 30 -21.33 -3.20 -24.24
C VAL A 30 -19.94 -2.79 -24.74
N ASP A 31 -19.27 -1.86 -24.04
CA ASP A 31 -17.87 -1.50 -24.27
C ASP A 31 -17.03 -1.92 -23.06
N SER A 32 -16.33 -3.04 -23.21
CA SER A 32 -15.48 -3.58 -22.15
C SER A 32 -14.25 -2.72 -21.88
N SER A 33 -13.73 -1.99 -22.87
CA SER A 33 -12.57 -1.12 -22.69
C SER A 33 -12.92 0.05 -21.78
N THR A 34 -14.04 0.71 -22.08
CA THR A 34 -14.54 1.84 -21.30
C THR A 34 -14.98 1.39 -19.91
N VAL A 35 -15.73 0.29 -19.78
CA VAL A 35 -16.15 -0.23 -18.46
C VAL A 35 -14.94 -0.67 -17.61
N ASN A 36 -13.94 -1.32 -18.19
CA ASN A 36 -12.72 -1.69 -17.45
C ASN A 36 -11.93 -0.45 -17.00
N SER A 37 -12.05 0.68 -17.70
CA SER A 37 -11.42 1.93 -17.26
C SER A 37 -12.03 2.49 -15.98
N TRP A 38 -13.34 2.28 -15.74
CA TRP A 38 -14.02 2.72 -14.52
C TRP A 38 -13.57 1.95 -13.28
N LEU A 39 -13.18 0.69 -13.46
CA LEU A 39 -12.71 -0.19 -12.39
C LEU A 39 -11.21 -0.04 -12.09
N LYS A 40 -10.50 0.83 -12.81
CA LYS A 40 -9.12 1.17 -12.47
C LYS A 40 -9.16 1.95 -11.17
N THR A 41 -8.79 1.28 -10.07
CA THR A 41 -8.50 1.93 -8.80
C THR A 41 -7.52 3.05 -9.06
N THR A 42 -7.99 4.29 -8.90
CA THR A 42 -7.10 5.44 -8.90
C THR A 42 -6.14 5.30 -7.71
N SER A 43 -4.97 5.93 -7.77
CA SER A 43 -3.97 5.88 -6.69
C SER A 43 -4.48 6.36 -5.32
N ALA A 44 -5.70 6.91 -5.24
CA ALA A 44 -6.38 7.27 -4.00
C ALA A 44 -7.00 6.06 -3.27
N ASP A 45 -7.48 5.04 -4.01
CA ASP A 45 -8.08 3.82 -3.44
C ASP A 45 -7.03 2.73 -3.17
N VAL A 46 -5.90 2.79 -3.87
CA VAL A 46 -4.73 1.96 -3.54
C VAL A 46 -4.13 2.48 -2.24
N ALA A 47 -4.29 1.72 -1.16
CA ALA A 47 -3.67 2.04 0.12
C ALA A 47 -2.18 2.36 -0.08
N LYS A 48 -1.78 3.61 0.23
CA LYS A 48 -0.38 4.00 0.09
C LYS A 48 0.48 3.06 0.95
N PRO A 49 1.53 2.44 0.39
CA PRO A 49 2.38 1.55 1.16
C PRO A 49 3.00 2.32 2.32
N THR A 50 2.67 1.89 3.54
CA THR A 50 3.11 2.56 4.77
C THR A 50 4.56 2.28 5.11
N TYR A 51 5.18 1.28 4.48
CA TYR A 51 6.58 0.90 4.66
C TYR A 51 7.32 0.87 3.34
N PHE A 52 8.62 1.12 3.38
CA PHE A 52 9.55 0.60 2.39
C PHE A 52 9.60 -0.92 2.51
N THR A 53 9.61 -1.62 1.37
CA THR A 53 9.68 -3.08 1.29
C THR A 53 10.94 -3.57 0.57
N SER A 54 11.76 -2.64 0.09
CA SER A 54 13.03 -2.86 -0.58
C SER A 54 14.06 -1.86 -0.05
N LEU A 55 15.34 -2.18 -0.24
CA LEU A 55 16.42 -1.27 0.11
C LEU A 55 16.49 -0.12 -0.91
N PRO A 56 16.68 1.14 -0.48
CA PRO A 56 16.97 2.25 -1.39
C PRO A 56 18.23 1.98 -2.22
N SER A 57 18.28 2.50 -3.46
CA SER A 57 19.39 2.25 -4.38
C SER A 57 20.72 2.84 -3.90
N ASP A 58 20.68 3.98 -3.22
CA ASP A 58 21.83 4.67 -2.62
C ASP A 58 22.17 4.15 -1.21
N LYS A 59 21.37 3.20 -0.69
CA LYS A 59 21.51 2.60 0.64
C LYS A 59 21.49 3.64 1.76
N GLN A 60 20.77 4.74 1.57
CA GLN A 60 20.60 5.78 2.58
C GLN A 60 19.11 5.99 2.87
N VAL A 61 18.81 6.42 4.10
CA VAL A 61 17.49 6.93 4.47
C VAL A 61 17.66 8.13 5.38
N THR A 62 16.75 9.09 5.26
CA THR A 62 16.69 10.27 6.11
C THR A 62 15.50 10.17 7.06
N THR A 63 15.73 10.46 8.33
CA THR A 63 14.68 10.51 9.34
C THR A 63 13.79 11.74 9.15
N SER A 64 12.49 11.55 8.94
CA SER A 64 11.52 12.64 8.82
C SER A 64 10.98 13.09 10.18
N LYS A 65 11.12 12.23 11.21
CA LYS A 65 10.70 12.47 12.59
C LYS A 65 11.75 11.96 13.55
N ASN A 66 11.63 12.35 14.82
CA ASN A 66 12.39 11.72 15.88
C ASN A 66 12.00 10.23 15.97
N ILE A 67 13.00 9.34 15.89
CA ILE A 67 12.83 7.90 16.00
C ILE A 67 13.78 7.33 17.05
N TYR A 68 13.67 6.02 17.27
CA TYR A 68 14.60 5.27 18.10
C TYR A 68 15.25 4.17 17.28
N GLU A 69 16.50 3.90 17.63
CA GLU A 69 17.30 2.78 17.16
C GLU A 69 17.16 1.61 18.14
N TYR A 70 17.16 0.38 17.64
CA TYR A 70 16.97 -0.84 18.42
C TYR A 70 18.02 -1.91 18.07
N GLN A 71 18.41 -2.73 19.03
CA GLN A 71 19.37 -3.82 18.79
C GLN A 71 18.73 -5.01 18.05
N ASP A 72 17.40 -5.12 18.09
CA ASP A 72 16.66 -6.24 17.51
C ASP A 72 15.55 -5.77 16.56
N VAL A 73 15.24 -6.62 15.57
CA VAL A 73 14.20 -6.37 14.55
C VAL A 73 12.79 -6.20 15.14
N ASN A 74 12.55 -6.76 16.32
CA ASN A 74 11.24 -6.71 16.99
C ASN A 74 11.09 -5.49 17.90
N PHE A 75 12.11 -4.61 17.97
CA PHE A 75 12.10 -3.38 18.76
C PHE A 75 11.90 -3.63 20.27
N LYS A 76 12.50 -4.69 20.81
CA LYS A 76 12.47 -5.01 22.24
C LYS A 76 13.54 -4.24 23.03
N SER A 77 14.71 -4.04 22.43
CA SER A 77 15.88 -3.44 23.09
C SER A 77 16.26 -2.11 22.44
N ARG A 78 15.83 -1.01 23.03
CA ARG A 78 16.11 0.35 22.55
C ARG A 78 17.56 0.74 22.84
N VAL A 79 18.22 1.36 21.87
CA VAL A 79 19.61 1.86 21.98
C VAL A 79 19.62 3.36 22.22
N SER A 80 19.16 4.14 21.24
CA SER A 80 19.34 5.58 21.22
C SER A 80 18.18 6.27 20.50
N LYS A 81 18.02 7.57 20.76
CA LYS A 81 17.10 8.44 20.01
C LYS A 81 17.85 9.06 18.85
N ILE A 82 17.25 9.03 17.65
CA ILE A 82 17.74 9.72 16.47
C ILE A 82 16.78 10.87 16.17
N THR A 83 17.29 12.09 16.09
CA THR A 83 16.50 13.27 15.77
C THR A 83 16.13 13.30 14.29
N ALA A 84 15.05 13.99 13.93
CA ALA A 84 14.69 14.25 12.53
C ALA A 84 15.85 14.93 11.75
N GLY A 85 15.85 14.74 10.43
CA GLY A 85 16.83 15.30 9.49
C GLY A 85 18.15 14.55 9.42
N LYS A 86 18.30 13.42 10.12
CA LYS A 86 19.54 12.61 10.08
C LYS A 86 19.49 11.60 8.94
N SER A 87 20.52 11.63 8.10
CA SER A 87 20.79 10.63 7.06
C SER A 87 21.54 9.45 7.67
N LEU A 88 21.10 8.24 7.35
CA LEU A 88 21.55 6.99 7.95
C LEU A 88 21.82 5.97 6.84
N SER A 89 22.97 5.31 6.91
CA SER A 89 23.32 4.26 5.97
C SER A 89 22.66 2.93 6.37
N VAL A 90 21.95 2.31 5.43
CA VAL A 90 21.21 1.07 5.61
C VAL A 90 21.85 -0.08 4.85
N LYS A 91 22.00 -1.22 5.52
CA LYS A 91 22.62 -2.43 4.96
C LYS A 91 21.58 -3.36 4.34
N SER A 92 20.43 -3.51 4.98
CA SER A 92 19.39 -4.45 4.57
C SER A 92 18.01 -3.98 5.04
N ILE A 93 16.97 -4.62 4.51
CA ILE A 93 15.60 -4.48 5.00
C ILE A 93 15.06 -5.85 5.39
N THR A 94 14.37 -5.94 6.51
CA THR A 94 13.84 -7.21 7.04
C THR A 94 12.48 -7.01 7.70
N ARG A 95 11.73 -8.11 7.88
CA ARG A 95 10.41 -8.10 8.53
C ARG A 95 10.53 -8.56 9.99
N SER A 96 9.84 -7.87 10.88
CA SER A 96 9.62 -8.32 12.25
C SER A 96 8.64 -9.49 12.30
N ASN A 97 8.54 -10.14 13.46
CA ASN A 97 7.58 -11.22 13.69
C ASN A 97 6.12 -10.75 13.52
N GLY A 98 5.86 -9.46 13.80
CA GLY A 98 4.56 -8.82 13.59
C GLY A 98 4.32 -8.30 12.17
N GLY A 99 5.22 -8.59 11.23
CA GLY A 99 5.09 -8.22 9.81
C GLY A 99 5.50 -6.79 9.45
N ALA A 100 6.02 -6.00 10.39
CA ALA A 100 6.51 -4.64 10.12
C ALA A 100 7.91 -4.68 9.49
N TYR A 101 8.15 -3.83 8.49
CA TYR A 101 9.47 -3.72 7.87
C TYR A 101 10.40 -2.79 8.68
N ARG A 102 11.66 -3.21 8.80
CA ARG A 102 12.75 -2.50 9.48
C ARG A 102 13.96 -2.40 8.57
N PHE A 103 14.63 -1.26 8.58
CA PHE A 103 15.96 -1.17 8.02
C PHE A 103 16.98 -1.60 9.07
N GLN A 104 17.94 -2.42 8.65
CA GLN A 104 19.15 -2.67 9.42
C GLN A 104 20.19 -1.63 9.01
N LEU A 105 20.71 -0.89 9.99
CA LEU A 105 21.81 0.05 9.83
C LEU A 105 23.14 -0.70 9.65
N THR A 106 24.16 0.00 9.14
CA THR A 106 25.51 -0.58 8.96
C THR A 106 26.16 -1.01 10.27
N ASN A 107 25.77 -0.40 11.40
CA ASN A 107 26.20 -0.78 12.75
C ASN A 107 25.46 -2.02 13.31
N GLY A 108 24.55 -2.62 12.54
CA GLY A 108 23.82 -3.84 12.92
C GLY A 108 22.48 -3.60 13.61
N ASN A 109 22.21 -2.39 14.10
CA ASN A 109 20.96 -2.02 14.75
C ASN A 109 19.83 -1.78 13.74
N TYR A 110 18.62 -1.55 14.24
CA TYR A 110 17.40 -1.49 13.47
C TYR A 110 16.63 -0.19 13.70
N ILE A 111 16.09 0.35 12.62
CA ILE A 111 15.16 1.49 12.63
C ILE A 111 13.91 1.15 11.81
N THR A 112 12.87 1.97 11.94
CA THR A 112 11.62 1.76 11.23
C THR A 112 11.80 1.99 9.74
N ALA A 113 11.20 1.14 8.91
CA ALA A 113 11.08 1.39 7.47
C ALA A 113 9.74 2.08 7.12
N ASN A 114 9.03 2.62 8.12
CA ASN A 114 7.74 3.28 7.91
C ASN A 114 7.93 4.66 7.26
N LYS A 115 7.28 4.88 6.12
CA LYS A 115 7.39 6.11 5.30
C LYS A 115 6.90 7.38 6.00
N ALA A 116 6.18 7.26 7.11
CA ALA A 116 5.78 8.41 7.94
C ALA A 116 6.92 8.91 8.87
N TYR A 117 8.02 8.17 8.97
CA TYR A 117 9.14 8.43 9.88
C TYR A 117 10.49 8.51 9.18
N VAL A 118 10.61 7.96 7.98
CA VAL A 118 11.82 7.98 7.16
C VAL A 118 11.47 8.19 5.67
N THR A 119 12.41 8.76 4.92
CA THR A 119 12.37 8.93 3.45
C THR A 119 13.69 8.43 2.86
N ASP A 120 13.65 7.91 1.63
CA ASP A 120 14.85 7.69 0.81
C ASP A 120 15.19 8.93 -0.02
#